data_AF-A0A965C0M2-F1
#
_entry.id   AF-A0A965C0M2-F1
#
_cell.length_a   1.000
_cell.length_b   1.000
_cell.length_c   1.000
_cell.angle_alpha   90.00
_cell.angle_beta   90.00
_cell.angle_gamma   90.00
#
_symmetry.space_group_name_H-M   'P 1'
#
loop_
_entity.id
_entity.type
_entity.pdbx_description
1 polymer ?
#
loop_
_entity_poly.entity_id
_entity_poly.type
_entity_poly.pdbx_seq_one_letter_code
_entity_poly.pdbx_strand_id
1 'polypeptide(L)' 'MSKQELAYGNIGPTLYNYGKLRGDSEPILKYTWARIYNAHAFNACNSMPRFGAAGILTEAQIKDVMALLLDPKSPVNQ' A
#
# COMPACT_ATOMS: atom_id res chain seq x y z
N MET A 1 3.69 5.00 -6.09
CA MET A 1 4.50 5.94 -6.89
C MET A 1 3.77 6.17 -8.18
N SER A 2 3.57 7.44 -8.56
CA SER A 2 3.12 7.80 -9.90
C SER A 2 4.33 7.99 -10.82
N LYS A 3 4.12 7.96 -12.14
CA LYS A 3 5.20 8.20 -13.12
C LYS A 3 5.82 9.59 -12.98
N GLN A 4 5.05 10.54 -12.46
CA GLN A 4 5.39 11.94 -12.31
C GLN A 4 6.19 12.24 -11.03
N GLU A 5 6.14 11.34 -10.03
CA GLU A 5 6.87 11.50 -8.78
C GLU A 5 8.32 11.06 -8.96
N LEU A 6 9.25 12.02 -9.02
CA LEU A 6 10.68 11.75 -9.19
C LEU A 6 11.39 11.46 -7.85
N ALA A 7 10.83 11.92 -6.72
CA ALA A 7 11.44 11.76 -5.40
C ALA A 7 10.86 10.56 -4.66
N TYR A 8 11.46 9.38 -4.86
CA TYR A 8 11.05 8.16 -4.17
C TYR A 8 12.22 7.31 -3.70
N GLY A 9 11.99 6.51 -2.65
CA GLY A 9 12.99 5.58 -2.09
C GLY A 9 12.95 4.18 -2.72
N ASN A 10 13.95 3.36 -2.40
CA ASN A 10 14.14 2.01 -2.98
C ASN A 10 14.34 0.89 -1.93
N ILE A 11 14.07 1.16 -0.64
CA ILE A 11 14.17 0.15 0.43
C ILE A 11 13.11 -0.96 0.23
N GLY A 12 11.92 -0.58 -0.25
CA GLY A 12 10.83 -1.50 -0.57
C GLY A 12 10.67 -1.71 -2.08
N PRO A 13 9.77 -2.62 -2.49
CA PRO A 13 9.45 -2.82 -3.91
C PRO A 13 8.72 -1.60 -4.49
N THR A 14 8.79 -1.44 -5.81
CA THR A 14 7.98 -0.44 -6.50
C THR A 14 6.48 -0.72 -6.32
N LEU A 15 5.72 0.34 -6.09
CA LEU A 15 4.26 0.33 -6.03
C LEU A 15 3.62 1.03 -7.23
N TYR A 16 4.39 1.32 -8.28
CA TYR A 16 3.85 1.86 -9.53
C TYR A 16 2.91 0.84 -10.18
N ASN A 17 1.75 1.31 -10.67
CA ASN A 17 0.70 0.45 -11.25
C ASN A 17 0.20 -0.66 -10.31
N TYR A 18 0.25 -0.47 -8.99
CA TYR A 18 -0.11 -1.52 -8.04
C TYR A 18 -1.53 -2.06 -8.28
N GLY A 19 -2.53 -1.18 -8.34
CA GLY A 19 -3.92 -1.55 -8.60
C GLY A 19 -4.11 -2.08 -10.02
N LYS A 20 -3.46 -1.46 -11.02
CA LYS A 20 -3.54 -1.90 -12.42
C LYS A 20 -2.99 -3.31 -12.65
N LEU A 21 -1.95 -3.70 -11.92
CA LEU A 21 -1.32 -5.03 -12.04
C LEU A 21 -2.03 -6.11 -11.22
N ARG A 22 -2.68 -5.74 -10.12
CA ARG A 22 -3.29 -6.71 -9.18
C ARG A 22 -4.80 -6.79 -9.27
N GLY A 23 -5.46 -5.76 -9.80
CA GLY A 23 -6.91 -5.61 -9.80
C GLY A 23 -7.47 -5.20 -8.43
N ASP A 24 -8.79 -5.24 -8.33
CA ASP A 24 -9.60 -4.76 -7.20
C ASP A 24 -10.41 -5.88 -6.52
N SER A 25 -10.07 -7.14 -6.80
CA SER A 25 -10.74 -8.29 -6.19
C SER A 25 -10.62 -8.28 -4.66
N GLU A 26 -11.63 -8.82 -3.97
CA GLU A 26 -11.67 -8.89 -2.50
C GLU A 26 -10.40 -9.49 -1.86
N PRO A 27 -9.78 -10.57 -2.41
CA PRO A 27 -8.51 -11.08 -1.88
C PRO A 27 -7.38 -10.06 -1.91
N ILE A 28 -7.30 -9.23 -2.96
CA ILE A 28 -6.29 -8.18 -3.09
C ILE A 28 -6.56 -7.08 -2.08
N LEU A 29 -7.81 -6.64 -1.93
CA LEU A 29 -8.16 -5.63 -0.93
C LEU A 29 -7.77 -6.08 0.49
N LYS A 30 -8.12 -7.31 0.86
CA LYS A 30 -7.76 -7.91 2.16
C LYS A 30 -6.24 -8.01 2.34
N TYR A 31 -5.53 -8.46 1.31
CA TYR A 31 -4.07 -8.54 1.33
C TYR A 31 -3.42 -7.17 1.50
N THR A 32 -3.81 -6.17 0.71
CA THR A 32 -3.26 -4.81 0.78
C THR A 32 -3.54 -4.17 2.13
N TRP A 33 -4.77 -4.30 2.66
CA TRP A 33 -5.11 -3.85 4.00
C TRP A 33 -4.20 -4.47 5.05
N ALA A 34 -4.10 -5.80 5.07
CA ALA A 34 -3.33 -6.52 6.08
C ALA A 34 -1.82 -6.17 5.99
N ARG A 35 -1.28 -5.99 4.78
CA ARG A 35 0.11 -5.58 4.57
C ARG A 35 0.41 -4.20 5.14
N ILE A 36 -0.50 -3.23 4.98
CA ILE A 36 -0.35 -1.87 5.55
C ILE A 36 -0.55 -1.91 7.06
N TYR A 37 -1.57 -2.63 7.53
CA TYR A 37 -1.93 -2.67 8.94
C TYR A 37 -0.84 -3.31 9.80
N ASN A 38 -0.32 -4.46 9.37
CA ASN A 38 0.74 -5.18 10.07
C ASN A 38 1.62 -6.00 9.10
N ALA A 39 2.64 -5.38 8.54
CA ALA A 39 3.58 -6.03 7.62
C ALA A 39 4.36 -7.22 8.25
N HIS A 40 4.50 -7.26 9.58
CA HIS A 40 5.22 -8.31 10.29
C HIS A 40 4.42 -9.61 10.40
N ALA A 41 3.09 -9.55 10.24
CA ALA A 41 2.23 -10.73 10.21
C ALA A 41 2.52 -11.62 8.99
N PHE A 42 3.12 -11.06 7.94
CA PHE A 42 3.51 -11.79 6.74
C PHE A 42 4.95 -12.29 6.82
N ASN A 43 5.86 -11.44 7.28
CA ASN A 43 7.29 -11.75 7.40
C ASN A 43 7.81 -11.18 8.71
N ALA A 44 8.43 -12.00 9.56
CA ALA A 44 9.09 -11.51 10.76
C ALA A 44 10.20 -10.49 10.40
N CYS A 45 10.37 -9.47 11.25
CA CYS A 45 11.39 -8.41 11.09
C CYS A 45 11.32 -7.64 9.76
N ASN A 46 10.12 -7.51 9.18
CA ASN A 46 9.91 -6.67 8.00
C ASN A 46 10.28 -5.20 8.29
N SER A 47 11.07 -4.57 7.42
CA SER A 47 11.46 -3.16 7.58
C SER A 47 10.28 -2.19 7.37
N MET A 48 9.16 -2.65 6.81
CA MET A 48 7.94 -1.86 6.70
C MET A 48 7.26 -1.72 8.08
N PRO A 49 7.01 -0.49 8.58
CA PRO A 49 6.34 -0.29 9.86
C PRO A 49 4.95 -0.92 9.93
N ARG A 50 4.54 -1.30 11.14
CA ARG A 50 3.19 -1.83 11.41
C ARG A 50 2.22 -0.68 11.62
N PHE A 51 1.85 0.03 10.56
CA PHE A 51 1.16 1.33 10.66
C PHE A 51 -0.12 1.30 11.50
N GLY A 52 -0.96 0.28 11.32
CA GLY A 52 -2.19 0.12 12.09
C GLY A 52 -1.92 -0.46 13.48
N ALA A 53 -1.23 -1.60 13.55
CA ALA A 53 -1.00 -2.29 14.83
C ALA A 53 -0.12 -1.50 15.82
N ALA A 54 0.72 -0.58 15.34
CA ALA A 54 1.51 0.33 16.17
C ALA A 54 0.84 1.69 16.39
N GLY A 55 -0.38 1.91 15.88
CA GLY A 55 -1.15 3.14 16.06
C GLY A 55 -0.55 4.38 15.37
N ILE A 56 0.27 4.20 14.33
CA ILE A 56 0.93 5.30 13.60
C ILE A 56 -0.07 6.00 12.67
N LEU A 57 -0.95 5.23 12.02
CA LEU A 57 -2.01 5.73 11.16
C LEU A 57 -3.37 5.33 11.72
N THR A 58 -4.33 6.23 11.56
CA THR A 58 -5.74 5.95 11.83
C THR A 58 -6.34 5.06 10.73
N GLU A 59 -7.47 4.41 11.03
CA GLU A 59 -8.18 3.58 10.05
C GLU A 59 -8.55 4.36 8.78
N ALA A 60 -8.96 5.62 8.93
CA ALA A 60 -9.29 6.50 7.80
C ALA A 60 -8.07 6.75 6.91
N GLN A 61 -6.91 7.07 7.50
CA GLN A 61 -5.68 7.28 6.75
C GLN A 61 -5.21 6.02 6.02
N ILE A 62 -5.42 4.83 6.62
CA ILE A 62 -5.13 3.56 5.94
C ILE A 62 -6.06 3.36 4.74
N LYS A 63 -7.35 3.69 4.86
CA LYS A 63 -8.31 3.65 3.73
C LYS A 63 -7.91 4.62 2.62
N ASP A 64 -7.43 5.81 2.95
CA ASP A 64 -6.96 6.78 1.96
C ASP A 64 -5.73 6.27 1.20
N VAL A 65 -4.76 5.64 1.90
CA VAL A 65 -3.60 4.99 1.27
C VAL A 65 -4.04 3.83 0.37
N MET A 66 -5.05 3.07 0.78
CA MET A 66 -5.60 2.01 -0.07
C MET A 66 -6.23 2.56 -1.34
N ALA A 67 -6.99 3.65 -1.26
CA ALA A 67 -7.53 4.32 -2.44
C ALA A 67 -6.40 4.79 -3.36
N LEU A 68 -5.33 5.38 -2.81
CA LEU A 68 -4.15 5.78 -3.60
C LEU A 68 -3.51 4.59 -4.34
N LEU A 69 -3.48 3.39 -3.75
CA LEU A 69 -2.85 2.23 -4.38
C LEU A 69 -3.76 1.52 -5.39
N LEU A 70 -5.08 1.48 -5.14
CA LEU A 70 -6.00 0.59 -5.83
C LEU A 70 -6.97 1.31 -6.78
N ASP A 71 -7.31 2.58 -6.52
CA ASP A 71 -8.27 3.31 -7.35
C ASP A 71 -7.75 3.43 -8.80
N PRO A 72 -8.53 3.01 -9.82
CA PRO A 72 -8.16 3.16 -11.23
C PRO A 72 -7.89 4.61 -11.66
N LYS A 73 -8.45 5.60 -10.95
CA LYS A 73 -8.22 7.05 -11.19
C LYS A 73 -7.04 7.61 -10.41
N SER A 74 -6.44 6.83 -9.51
CA SER A 74 -5.24 7.25 -8.79
C SER A 74 -4.09 7.54 -9.76
N PRO A 75 -3.28 8.58 -9.52
CA PRO A 75 -2.07 8.86 -10.31
C PRO A 75 -1.06 7.70 -10.28
N VAL A 76 -1.15 6.79 -9.30
CA VAL A 76 -0.31 5.58 -9.23
C VAL A 76 -0.64 4.57 -10.33
N ASN A 77 -1.88 4.59 -10.84
CA ASN A 77 -2.43 3.61 -11.78
C ASN A 77 -2.65 4.18 -13.20
N GLN A 78 -2.24 5.44 -13.46
CA GLN A 78 -2.29 6.06 -14.79
C GLN A 78 -1.09 5.66 -15.66
#